data_AF-A0A9D5QRN6-F1
#
_entry.id   AF-A0A9D5QRN6-F1
#
_cell.length_a   1.000
_cell.length_b   1.000
_cell.length_c   1.000
_cell.angle_alpha   90.00
_cell.angle_beta   90.00
_cell.angle_gamma   90.00
#
_symmetry.space_group_name_H-M   'P 1'
#
loop_
_entity.id
_entity.type
_entity.pdbx_description
1 polymer ?
#
loop_
_entity_poly.entity_id
_entity_poly.type
_entity_poly.pdbx_seq_one_letter_code
_entity_poly.pdbx_strand_id
1 'polypeptide(L)'
;MKREELIKAIASNVEEIINNPEVFGEDPQISIIPTTLLVGIERHEDAERAIAYSDYAIEEDAVEDGDYSEDAADFQSASDPDLYPAGLLIDYAEKKPDMKKITRLAEKYIPQREENLYAE
;
A
#
# COMPACT_ATOMS: atom_id res chain seq x y z
N MET A 1 11.13 -5.53 -7.33
CA MET A 1 11.42 -4.07 -7.24
C MET A 1 12.65 -3.85 -6.36
N LYS A 2 13.44 -2.78 -6.57
CA LYS A 2 14.54 -2.40 -5.64
C LYS A 2 14.03 -1.40 -4.60
N ARG A 3 14.69 -1.29 -3.45
CA ARG A 3 14.34 -0.31 -2.40
C ARG A 3 14.27 1.12 -2.94
N GLU A 4 15.26 1.54 -3.73
CA GLU A 4 15.28 2.88 -4.33
C GLU A 4 14.09 3.12 -5.26
N GLU A 5 13.66 2.09 -5.98
CA GLU A 5 12.49 2.18 -6.86
C GLU A 5 11.20 2.27 -6.05
N LEU A 6 11.10 1.53 -4.94
CA LEU A 6 9.97 1.63 -4.00
C LEU A 6 9.91 3.02 -3.35
N ILE A 7 11.06 3.55 -2.91
CA ILE A 7 11.16 4.91 -2.35
C ILE A 7 10.68 5.94 -3.38
N LYS A 8 11.16 5.84 -4.63
CA LYS A 8 10.71 6.73 -5.71
C LYS A 8 9.22 6.61 -5.97
N ALA A 9 8.68 5.39 -6.01
CA ALA A 9 7.26 5.17 -6.23
C ALA A 9 6.41 5.83 -5.13
N ILE A 10 6.75 5.61 -3.86
CA ILE A 10 6.05 6.25 -2.73
C ILE A 10 6.21 7.77 -2.80
N ALA A 11 7.42 8.27 -3.08
CA ALA A 11 7.69 9.70 -3.20
C ALA A 11 6.86 10.36 -4.30
N SER A 12 6.77 9.75 -5.47
CA SER A 12 5.97 10.25 -6.60
C SER A 12 4.48 10.30 -6.26
N ASN A 13 3.94 9.27 -5.61
CA ASN A 13 2.54 9.28 -5.18
C ASN A 13 2.25 10.36 -4.11
N VAL A 14 3.16 10.54 -3.14
CA VAL A 14 3.05 11.61 -2.15
C VAL A 14 3.16 13.00 -2.80
N GLU A 15 4.05 13.17 -3.77
CA GLU A 15 4.19 14.41 -4.53
C GLU A 15 2.92 14.71 -5.35
N GLU A 16 2.31 13.70 -5.95
CA GLU A 16 1.05 13.84 -6.68
C GLU A 16 -0.08 14.32 -5.75
N ILE A 17 -0.14 13.79 -4.53
CA ILE A 17 -1.08 14.22 -3.48
C ILE A 17 -0.85 15.69 -3.10
N ILE A 18 0.40 16.09 -2.86
CA ILE A 18 0.75 17.46 -2.49
C ILE A 18 0.36 18.43 -3.61
N ASN A 19 0.57 18.04 -4.87
CA ASN A 19 0.30 18.88 -6.04
C ASN A 19 -1.18 18.96 -6.41
N ASN A 20 -1.99 17.95 -6.05
CA ASN A 20 -3.41 17.87 -6.42
C ASN A 20 -4.33 17.61 -5.21
N PRO A 21 -4.30 18.45 -4.16
CA PRO A 21 -5.07 18.21 -2.94
C PRO A 21 -6.59 18.17 -3.19
N GLU A 22 -7.08 18.88 -4.22
CA GLU A 22 -8.50 18.86 -4.64
C GLU A 22 -8.95 17.53 -5.25
N VAL A 23 -8.03 16.73 -5.78
CA VAL A 23 -8.33 15.43 -6.43
C VAL A 23 -8.47 14.32 -5.40
N PHE A 24 -7.67 14.39 -4.33
CA PHE A 24 -7.53 13.31 -3.37
C PHE A 24 -8.27 13.52 -2.04
N GLY A 25 -8.76 14.74 -1.79
CA GLY A 25 -9.66 15.03 -0.67
C GLY A 25 -8.97 15.15 0.70
N GLU A 26 -9.79 15.06 1.75
CA GLU A 26 -9.35 15.10 3.14
C GLU A 26 -8.94 13.68 3.57
N ASP A 27 -7.64 13.44 3.72
CA ASP A 27 -7.01 12.16 4.13
C ASP A 27 -6.73 11.12 3.01
N PRO A 28 -5.89 11.46 2.02
CA PRO A 28 -5.35 10.46 1.11
C PRO A 28 -4.43 9.46 1.81
N GLN A 29 -4.51 8.21 1.36
CA GLN A 29 -3.69 7.11 1.87
C GLN A 29 -2.82 6.54 0.75
N ILE A 30 -1.60 6.15 1.09
CA ILE A 30 -0.70 5.39 0.22
C ILE A 30 -0.95 3.91 0.50
N SER A 31 -1.35 3.17 -0.54
CA SER A 31 -1.45 1.70 -0.49
C SER A 31 -0.16 1.06 -0.97
N ILE A 32 0.31 0.04 -0.27
CA ILE A 32 1.46 -0.77 -0.68
C ILE A 32 1.06 -2.24 -0.63
N ILE A 33 1.11 -2.93 -1.77
CA ILE A 33 0.89 -4.37 -1.80
C ILE A 33 2.20 -5.07 -1.41
N PRO A 34 2.29 -5.75 -0.26
CA PRO A 34 3.56 -6.31 0.24
C PRO A 34 4.18 -7.35 -0.70
N THR A 35 3.37 -8.12 -1.42
CA THR A 35 3.81 -9.20 -2.32
C THR A 35 4.37 -8.68 -3.65
N THR A 36 3.76 -7.64 -4.22
CA THR A 36 4.17 -7.08 -5.53
C THR A 36 4.98 -5.79 -5.41
N LEU A 37 4.94 -5.16 -4.23
CA LEU A 37 5.48 -3.83 -3.94
C LEU A 37 4.88 -2.74 -4.83
N LEU A 38 3.66 -2.98 -5.32
CA LEU A 38 2.89 -1.99 -6.06
C LEU A 38 2.42 -0.90 -5.10
N VAL A 39 2.61 0.36 -5.49
CA VAL A 39 2.25 1.53 -4.71
C VAL A 39 1.12 2.26 -5.40
N GLY A 40 0.05 2.55 -4.66
CA GLY A 40 -1.11 3.31 -5.14
C GLY A 40 -1.51 4.42 -4.17
N ILE A 41 -2.50 5.21 -4.60
CA ILE A 41 -3.15 6.24 -3.78
C ILE A 41 -4.62 5.83 -3.62
N GLU A 42 -5.03 5.60 -2.39
CA GLU A 42 -6.41 5.33 -2.02
C GLU A 42 -6.99 6.60 -1.40
N ARG A 43 -8.19 6.99 -1.84
CA ARG A 43 -8.94 8.09 -1.23
C ARG A 43 -9.81 7.53 -0.11
N HIS A 44 -10.05 8.30 0.95
CA HIS A 44 -10.94 7.88 2.04
C HIS A 44 -12.34 7.48 1.53
N GLU A 45 -12.88 8.22 0.55
CA GLU A 45 -14.17 7.91 -0.10
C GLU A 45 -14.17 6.61 -0.93
N ASP A 46 -12.99 6.16 -1.42
CA ASP A 46 -12.82 4.88 -2.11
C ASP A 46 -12.55 3.73 -1.11
N ALA A 47 -11.91 4.01 0.04
CA ALA A 47 -11.69 3.05 1.12
C ALA A 47 -13.01 2.60 1.78
N GLU A 48 -13.98 3.50 1.96
CA GLU A 48 -15.33 3.13 2.43
C GLU A 48 -16.08 2.25 1.39
N ARG A 49 -15.80 2.41 0.09
CA ARG A 49 -16.33 1.53 -0.96
C ARG A 49 -15.63 0.19 -1.03
N ALA A 50 -14.35 0.09 -0.68
CA ALA A 50 -13.64 -1.19 -0.61
C ALA A 50 -14.18 -2.07 0.54
N ILE A 51 -14.62 -1.46 1.65
CA ILE A 51 -15.31 -2.17 2.74
C ILE A 51 -16.75 -2.52 2.34
N ALA A 52 -17.44 -1.68 1.55
CA ALA A 52 -18.80 -1.95 1.06
C ALA A 52 -18.88 -2.92 -0.13
N TYR A 53 -17.80 -3.11 -0.90
CA TYR A 53 -17.69 -4.18 -1.91
C TYR A 53 -17.41 -5.56 -1.29
N SER A 54 -17.18 -5.63 0.03
CA SER A 54 -17.17 -6.90 0.78
C SER A 54 -18.59 -7.43 1.05
N ASP A 55 -19.63 -6.58 0.94
CA ASP A 55 -21.03 -6.98 1.15
C ASP A 55 -21.77 -7.31 -0.16
N TYR A 56 -21.29 -6.85 -1.33
CA TYR A 56 -21.94 -7.09 -2.63
C TYR A 56 -21.47 -8.35 -3.36
N ALA A 57 -20.57 -9.15 -2.77
CA ALA A 57 -20.20 -10.47 -3.31
C ALA A 57 -21.07 -11.61 -2.74
N ILE A 58 -22.25 -11.30 -2.20
CA ILE A 58 -23.24 -12.29 -1.74
C ILE A 58 -24.51 -12.23 -2.60
N GLU A 59 -24.40 -12.04 -3.91
CA GLU A 59 -25.51 -12.31 -4.83
C GLU A 59 -25.00 -12.79 -6.19
N GLU A 60 -24.31 -13.93 -6.22
CA GLU A 60 -24.31 -14.92 -7.33
C GLU A 60 -23.21 -15.97 -7.08
N ASP A 61 -23.44 -16.93 -6.18
CA ASP A 61 -22.99 -18.32 -6.39
C ASP A 61 -23.76 -19.26 -5.46
N ALA A 62 -25.04 -19.44 -5.78
CA ALA A 62 -25.80 -20.59 -5.30
C ALA A 62 -25.59 -21.75 -6.30
N VAL A 63 -24.39 -22.35 -6.32
CA VAL A 63 -24.16 -23.68 -6.89
C VAL A 63 -23.10 -24.35 -6.01
N GLU A 64 -23.50 -24.97 -4.90
CA GLU A 64 -23.68 -26.42 -4.83
C GLU A 64 -22.40 -27.21 -5.18
N ASP A 65 -21.93 -27.93 -4.15
CA ASP A 65 -21.10 -29.14 -4.17
C ASP A 65 -19.57 -28.98 -3.99
N GLY A 66 -19.13 -29.43 -2.81
CA GLY A 66 -17.98 -30.33 -2.73
C GLY A 66 -16.59 -29.71 -2.64
N ASP A 67 -16.08 -29.68 -1.40
CA ASP A 67 -14.73 -30.20 -1.14
C ASP A 67 -13.54 -29.47 -1.80
N TYR A 68 -13.29 -28.18 -1.53
CA TYR A 68 -11.94 -27.63 -1.80
C TYR A 68 -11.49 -26.60 -0.76
N SER A 69 -10.65 -27.12 0.15
CA SER A 69 -9.40 -26.56 0.65
C SER A 69 -9.41 -25.25 1.44
N GLU A 70 -8.94 -25.36 2.69
CA GLU A 70 -8.39 -24.31 3.57
C GLU A 70 -7.31 -23.40 2.90
N ASP A 71 -6.94 -23.67 1.65
CA ASP A 71 -5.94 -22.96 0.83
C ASP A 71 -6.48 -21.67 0.19
N ALA A 72 -7.80 -21.58 -0.06
CA ALA A 72 -8.40 -20.39 -0.70
C ALA A 72 -8.51 -19.19 0.25
N ALA A 73 -8.60 -19.43 1.56
CA ALA A 73 -8.64 -18.39 2.58
C ALA A 73 -7.26 -17.70 2.75
N ASP A 74 -6.17 -18.43 2.51
CA ASP A 74 -4.81 -17.91 2.63
C ASP A 74 -4.43 -17.01 1.42
N PHE A 75 -5.01 -17.30 0.25
CA PHE A 75 -4.74 -16.53 -0.99
C PHE A 75 -5.30 -15.10 -0.96
N GLN A 76 -6.44 -14.88 -0.28
CA GLN A 76 -7.02 -13.53 -0.17
C GLN A 76 -6.24 -12.64 0.80
N SER A 77 -5.69 -13.20 1.87
CA SER A 77 -4.99 -12.42 2.91
C SER A 77 -3.59 -11.95 2.47
N ALA A 78 -2.98 -12.57 1.47
CA ALA A 78 -1.64 -12.21 0.96
C ALA A 78 -1.64 -11.02 -0.04
N SER A 79 -2.81 -10.52 -0.43
CA SER A 79 -2.98 -9.41 -1.37
C SER A 79 -3.53 -8.14 -0.73
N ASP A 80 -3.75 -8.12 0.58
CA ASP A 80 -4.22 -6.93 1.29
C ASP A 80 -3.18 -5.81 1.22
N PRO A 81 -3.54 -4.62 0.69
CA PRO A 81 -2.64 -3.49 0.69
C PRO A 81 -2.45 -2.95 2.11
N ASP A 82 -1.20 -2.71 2.50
CA ASP A 82 -0.92 -1.89 3.67
C ASP A 82 -1.23 -0.43 3.36
N LEU A 83 -2.11 0.17 4.16
CA LEU A 83 -2.52 1.56 4.02
C LEU A 83 -1.74 2.47 4.97
N TYR A 84 -1.17 3.55 4.42
CA TYR A 84 -0.43 4.55 5.17
C TYR A 84 -1.00 5.94 4.90
N PRO A 85 -1.42 6.70 5.92
CA PRO A 85 -1.91 8.06 5.70
C PRO A 85 -0.80 8.92 5.09
N ALA A 86 -1.07 9.51 3.92
CA ALA A 86 -0.08 10.28 3.18
C ALA A 86 0.39 11.50 3.97
N GLY A 87 -0.48 12.06 4.82
CA GLY A 87 -0.11 13.15 5.75
C GLY A 87 1.09 12.83 6.64
N LEU A 88 1.29 11.56 7.02
CA LEU A 88 2.48 11.18 7.78
C LEU A 88 3.76 11.22 6.94
N LEU A 89 3.65 11.05 5.62
CA LEU A 89 4.76 11.01 4.66
C LEU A 89 5.05 12.37 4.02
N ILE A 90 4.30 13.42 4.38
CA ILE A 90 4.51 14.79 3.89
C ILE A 90 5.35 15.57 4.90
N ASP A 91 6.35 16.29 4.39
CA ASP A 91 7.01 17.37 5.13
C ASP A 91 6.18 18.63 4.95
N TYR A 92 5.42 19.01 5.98
CA TYR A 92 4.54 20.19 5.93
C TYR A 92 5.30 21.52 5.97
N ALA A 93 6.56 21.55 6.41
CA ALA A 93 7.35 22.77 6.45
C ALA A 93 7.84 23.16 5.05
N GLU A 94 8.27 22.16 4.28
CA GLU A 94 8.80 22.33 2.94
C GLU A 94 7.79 21.98 1.84
N LYS A 95 6.59 21.50 2.20
CA LYS A 95 5.52 21.02 1.29
C LYS A 95 6.06 20.06 0.24
N LYS A 96 6.80 19.05 0.69
CA LYS A 96 7.41 18.03 -0.17
C LYS A 96 7.33 16.66 0.49
N PRO A 97 7.56 15.56 -0.23
CA PRO A 97 7.56 14.25 0.39
C PRO A 97 8.73 14.11 1.40
N ASP A 98 8.43 13.62 2.60
CA ASP A 98 9.38 13.40 3.68
C ASP A 98 10.23 12.15 3.37
N MET A 99 11.35 12.38 2.69
CA MET A 99 12.26 11.32 2.26
C MET A 99 12.72 10.43 3.42
N LYS A 100 12.86 10.95 4.64
CA LYS A 100 13.31 10.14 5.79
C LYS A 100 12.25 9.14 6.20
N LYS A 101 10.99 9.58 6.28
CA LYS A 101 9.87 8.70 6.62
C LYS A 101 9.56 7.71 5.50
N ILE A 102 9.61 8.15 4.24
CA ILE A 102 9.43 7.27 3.07
C ILE A 102 10.52 6.20 3.02
N THR A 103 11.77 6.59 3.28
CA THR A 103 12.91 5.66 3.34
C THR A 103 12.70 4.61 4.43
N ARG A 104 12.23 5.02 5.62
CA ARG A 104 11.91 4.14 6.73
C ARG A 104 10.72 3.22 6.45
N LEU A 105 9.75 3.71 5.69
CA LEU A 105 8.61 2.92 5.23
C LEU A 105 9.08 1.83 4.26
N ALA A 106 9.89 2.18 3.26
CA ALA A 106 10.43 1.23 2.30
C ALA A 106 11.31 0.14 2.96
N GLU A 107 12.00 0.44 4.07
CA GLU A 107 12.78 -0.53 4.84
C GLU A 107 11.96 -1.65 5.45
N LYS A 108 10.66 -1.43 5.70
CA LYS A 108 9.77 -2.49 6.19
C LYS A 108 9.57 -3.60 5.16
N TYR A 109 9.61 -3.24 3.87
CA TYR A 109 9.36 -4.16 2.75
C TYR A 109 10.64 -4.71 2.14
N ILE A 110 11.65 -3.85 1.99
CA ILE A 110 12.97 -4.22 1.49
C ILE A 110 13.99 -3.73 2.51
N PRO A 111 14.30 -4.53 3.55
CA PRO A 111 15.38 -4.20 4.47
C PRO A 111 16.69 -4.08 3.68
N GLN A 112 17.59 -3.17 4.08
CA GLN A 112 18.95 -3.28 3.58
C GLN A 112 19.47 -4.64 4.02
N ARG A 113 19.81 -5.49 3.05
CA ARG A 113 20.83 -6.48 3.32
C ARG A 113 22.06 -5.68 3.69
N GLU A 114 22.35 -5.61 4.97
CA GLU A 114 23.72 -5.46 5.42
C GLU A 114 24.45 -6.58 4.71
N GLU A 115 25.17 -6.26 3.64
CA GLU A 115 26.24 -7.12 3.17
C GLU A 115 27.14 -7.26 4.41
N ASN A 116 26.99 -8.38 5.11
CA ASN A 116 27.97 -8.86 6.07
C ASN A 116 29.24 -9.08 5.26
N LEU A 117 29.99 -7.99 5.11
CA LEU A 117 31.41 -7.99 4.82
C LEU A 117 32.05 -8.91 5.87
N TYR A 118 32.57 -10.04 5.40
CA TYR A 118 33.50 -10.90 6.13
C TYR A 118 32.98 -11.47 7.47
N ALA A 119 32.32 -12.63 7.40
CA ALA A 119 32.58 -13.65 8.42
C ALA A 119 33.75 -14.50 7.89
N GLU A 120 34.84 -14.42 8.65
CA GLU A 120 36.24 -14.83 8.37
C GLU A 120 36.44 -16.25 7.84
#